data_AF-A0A6J4G3G4-F1
#
_entry.id   AF-A0A6J4G3G4-F1
#
_cell.length_a   1.000
_cell.length_b   1.000
_cell.length_c   1.000
_cell.angle_alpha   90.00
_cell.angle_beta   90.00
_cell.angle_gamma   90.00
#
_symmetry.space_group_name_H-M   'P 1'
#
loop_
_entity.id
_entity.type
_entity.pdbx_description
1 polymer ?
#
loop_
_entity_poly.entity_id
_entity_poly.type
_entity_poly.pdbx_seq_one_letter_code
_entity_poly.pdbx_strand_id
1 'polypeptide(L)' 'MRSRRIEARRDDILGIWDARKDITLDELRDALADIGLTVSRVGLHRFFVRRGITRKKRPATRSSKTAPTS' A
#
# COMPACT_ATOMS: atom_id res chain seq x y z
N MET A 1 4.08 9.46 -19.60
CA MET A 1 4.24 10.69 -18.77
C MET A 1 3.74 10.61 -17.32
N ARG A 2 2.81 9.71 -16.93
CA ARG A 2 2.28 9.66 -15.54
C ARG A 2 3.29 9.22 -14.47
N SER A 3 4.30 8.41 -14.82
CA SER A 3 5.33 7.95 -13.86
C SER A 3 6.15 9.10 -13.28
N ARG A 4 6.57 10.08 -14.09
CA ARG A 4 7.40 11.20 -13.63
C ARG A 4 6.71 12.08 -12.57
N ARG A 5 5.39 12.26 -12.67
CA ARG A 5 4.59 13.02 -11.69
C ARG A 5 4.47 12.30 -10.34
N ILE A 6 4.33 10.97 -10.38
CA ILE A 6 4.30 10.13 -9.17
C ILE A 6 5.66 10.15 -8.48
N GLU A 7 6.75 10.01 -9.24
CA GLU A 7 8.12 10.07 -8.69
C GLU A 7 8.48 11.45 -8.12
N ALA A 8 7.95 12.54 -8.70
CA ALA A 8 8.16 13.90 -8.18
C ALA A 8 7.46 14.13 -6.83
N ARG A 9 6.32 13.47 -6.58
CA ARG A 9 5.57 13.53 -5.31
C ARG A 9 5.83 12.32 -4.42
N ARG A 10 6.99 11.67 -4.58
CA ARG A 10 7.35 10.46 -3.81
C ARG A 10 7.27 10.70 -2.29
N ASP A 11 7.67 11.88 -1.84
CA ASP A 11 7.82 12.19 -0.42
C ASP A 11 6.43 12.32 0.23
N ASP A 12 5.45 12.91 -0.48
CA ASP A 12 4.04 12.94 -0.07
C ASP A 12 3.46 11.52 0.04
N ILE A 13 3.70 10.66 -0.97
CA ILE A 13 3.19 9.28 -1.02
C ILE A 13 3.77 8.45 0.13
N LEU A 14 5.08 8.55 0.35
CA LEU A 14 5.76 7.81 1.41
C LEU A 14 5.42 8.36 2.79
N GLY A 15 5.21 9.67 2.94
CA GLY A 15 4.79 10.30 4.18
C GLY A 15 3.42 9.80 4.64
N ILE A 16 2.43 9.78 3.74
CA ILE A 16 1.09 9.24 4.05
C ILE A 16 1.16 7.74 4.33
N TRP A 17 1.96 7.00 3.55
CA TRP A 17 2.15 5.57 3.74
C TRP A 17 2.78 5.22 5.10
N ASP A 18 3.81 5.95 5.54
CA ASP A 18 4.47 5.69 6.82
C ASP A 18 3.62 6.13 8.01
N ALA A 19 2.88 7.24 7.87
CA ALA A 19 1.92 7.70 8.87
C ALA A 19 0.75 6.72 9.06
N ARG A 20 0.38 5.95 8.02
CA ARG A 20 -0.76 5.04 8.02
C ARG A 20 -0.33 3.63 7.58
N LYS A 21 0.40 2.92 8.46
CA LYS A 21 1.01 1.61 8.14
C LYS A 21 0.07 0.47 7.73
N ASP A 22 -1.25 0.63 7.90
CA ASP A 22 -2.27 -0.34 7.45
C ASP A 22 -3.23 0.25 6.39
N ILE A 23 -2.83 1.31 5.70
CA ILE A 23 -3.64 1.89 4.62
C ILE A 23 -3.66 0.95 3.41
N THR A 24 -4.83 0.77 2.81
CA THR A 24 -4.98 0.10 1.53
C THR A 24 -4.51 1.00 0.37
N LEU A 25 -4.25 0.41 -0.81
CA LEU A 25 -3.88 1.21 -1.99
C LEU A 25 -5.00 2.16 -2.45
N ASP A 26 -6.26 1.79 -2.23
CA ASP A 26 -7.41 2.59 -2.62
C ASP A 26 -7.62 3.76 -1.64
N GLU A 27 -7.50 3.53 -0.32
CA GLU A 27 -7.49 4.61 0.68
C GLU A 27 -6.29 5.56 0.50
N LEU A 28 -5.11 5.03 0.14
CA LEU A 28 -3.95 5.87 -0.17
C LEU A 28 -4.22 6.70 -1.42
N ARG A 29 -4.88 6.14 -2.44
CA ARG A 29 -5.27 6.89 -3.63
C ARG A 29 -6.22 8.03 -3.29
N ASP A 30 -7.20 7.78 -2.44
CA ASP A 30 -8.19 8.79 -2.07
C ASP A 30 -7.54 9.91 -1.23
N ALA A 31 -6.66 9.56 -0.27
CA ALA A 31 -5.86 10.55 0.46
C ALA A 31 -4.92 11.36 -0.45
N LEU A 32 -4.39 10.75 -1.51
CA LEU A 32 -3.61 11.44 -2.53
C LEU A 32 -4.49 12.36 -3.38
N ALA A 33 -5.74 11.98 -3.66
CA ALA A 33 -6.69 12.82 -4.37
C ALA A 33 -7.04 14.07 -3.57
N ASP A 34 -7.19 13.96 -2.24
CA ASP A 34 -7.46 15.09 -1.32
C ASP A 34 -6.37 16.17 -1.39
N ILE A 35 -5.11 15.77 -1.60
CA ILE A 35 -3.97 16.70 -1.79
C ILE A 35 -3.70 17.06 -3.27
N GLY A 36 -4.67 16.81 -4.15
CA GLY A 36 -4.61 17.16 -5.58
C GLY A 36 -3.73 16.23 -6.44
N LEU A 37 -3.42 15.02 -5.97
CA LEU A 37 -2.67 14.01 -6.70
C LEU A 37 -3.56 12.85 -7.16
N THR A 38 -4.13 12.98 -8.35
CA THR A 38 -4.86 11.88 -8.98
C THR A 38 -3.90 10.83 -9.55
N VAL A 39 -3.88 9.65 -8.95
CA VAL A 39 -3.06 8.50 -9.39
C VAL A 39 -3.91 7.27 -9.64
N SER A 40 -3.52 6.45 -10.61
CA SER A 40 -4.18 5.16 -10.82
C SER A 40 -3.66 4.13 -9.82
N ARG A 41 -4.52 3.21 -9.39
CA ARG A 41 -4.17 2.08 -8.52
C ARG A 41 -3.00 1.26 -9.07
N VAL A 42 -2.98 1.01 -10.38
CA VAL A 42 -1.89 0.30 -11.07
C VAL A 42 -0.59 1.09 -11.06
N GLY A 43 -0.66 2.42 -11.20
CA GLY A 43 0.51 3.30 -11.13
C GLY A 43 1.13 3.31 -9.74
N LEU A 44 0.29 3.37 -8.71
CA LEU A 44 0.69 3.29 -7.31
C LEU A 44 1.28 1.91 -6.96
N HIS A 45 0.67 0.83 -7.46
CA HIS A 45 1.22 -0.52 -7.33
C HIS A 45 2.61 -0.64 -7.97
N ARG A 46 2.78 -0.18 -9.21
CA ARG A 46 4.09 -0.19 -9.89
C ARG A 46 5.13 0.67 -9.17
N PHE A 47 4.73 1.80 -8.60
CA PHE A 47 5.61 2.65 -7.78
C PHE A 47 6.18 1.88 -6.58
N PHE A 48 5.32 1.18 -5.84
CA PHE A 48 5.75 0.37 -4.70
C PHE A 48 6.59 -0.83 -5.12
N VAL A 49 6.19 -1.55 -6.17
CA VAL A 49 6.96 -2.69 -6.72
C VAL A 49 8.36 -2.26 -7.14
N ARG A 50 8.49 -1.13 -7.86
CA ARG A 50 9.79 -0.59 -8.29
C ARG A 50 10.72 -0.26 -7.13
N ARG A 51 10.16 0.08 -5.97
CA ARG A 51 10.90 0.45 -4.76
C ARG A 51 11.13 -0.73 -3.81
N GLY A 52 10.70 -1.93 -4.17
CA GLY A 52 10.77 -3.10 -3.29
C GLY A 52 9.90 -2.97 -2.04
N ILE A 53 8.96 -2.03 -2.03
CA ILE A 53 8.05 -1.81 -0.91
C ILE A 53 6.87 -2.75 -1.11
N THR A 54 6.99 -3.93 -0.53
CA THR A 54 5.89 -4.90 -0.49
C THR A 54 5.41 -5.03 0.94
N ARG A 55 4.10 -4.92 1.17
CA ARG A 55 3.54 -5.25 2.48
C ARG A 55 3.79 -6.75 2.72
N LYS A 56 4.51 -7.08 3.79
CA LYS A 56 4.63 -8.47 4.24
C LYS A 56 3.21 -8.96 4.56
N LYS A 57 2.75 -10.03 3.91
CA LYS A 57 1.48 -10.66 4.25
C LYS A 57 1.55 -11.03 5.73
N ARG A 58 0.60 -10.55 6.55
CA ARG A 58 0.50 -10.90 7.98
C ARG A 58 0.54 -12.43 8.10
N PRO A 59 1.15 -13.02 9.15
CA PRO A 59 1.16 -14.46 9.30
C PRO A 59 -0.25 -15.01 9.17
N ALA A 60 -0.44 -16.07 8.39
CA ALA A 60 -1.73 -16.73 8.28
C ALA A 60 -2.22 -17.05 9.70
N THR A 61 -3.48 -16.76 9.99
CA THR A 61 -4.16 -17.23 11.21
C THR A 61 -3.84 -18.71 11.37
N ARG A 62 -3.25 -19.10 12.51
CA ARG A 62 -2.97 -20.53 12.79
C ARG A 62 -4.29 -21.29 12.65
N SER A 63 -4.32 -22.29 11.76
CA SER A 63 -5.43 -23.24 11.72
C SER A 63 -5.52 -23.91 13.10
N SER A 64 -6.62 -23.71 13.81
CA SER A 64 -6.89 -24.42 15.07
C SER A 64 -6.98 -25.91 14.77
N LYS A 65 -5.93 -26.67 15.10
CA LYS A 65 -6.03 -28.11 15.25
C LYS A 65 -6.74 -28.40 16.57
N THR A 66 -8.05 -28.24 16.60
CA THR A 66 -8.86 -28.83 17.68
C THR A 66 -8.94 -30.33 17.39
N ALA A 67 -7.94 -31.09 17.83
CA ALA A 67 -8.05 -32.53 17.90
C ALA A 67 -8.97 -32.88 19.08
N PRO A 68 -10.02 -33.71 18.90
CA PRO A 68 -10.69 -34.31 20.05
C PRO A 68 -9.73 -35.30 20.69
N THR A 69 -9.52 -35.17 21.98
CA THR A 69 -8.90 -36.21 22.80
C THR A 69 -10.02 -37.13 23.28
N SER A 70 -10.11 -38.35 22.74
CA SER A 70 -10.53 -39.62 23.37
C SER A 70 -10.80 -40.66 22.29
#